data_AF-A0A1G7NWQ2-F1
#
_entry.id   AF-A0A1G7NWQ2-F1
#
_cell.length_a   1.000
_cell.length_b   1.000
_cell.length_c   1.000
_cell.angle_alpha   90.00
_cell.angle_beta   90.00
_cell.angle_gamma   90.00
#
_symmetry.space_group_name_H-M   'P 1'
#
loop_
_entity.id
_entity.type
_entity.pdbx_description
1 polymer ?
#
loop_
_entity_poly.entity_id
_entity_poly.type
_entity_poly.pdbx_seq_one_letter_code
_entity_poly.pdbx_strand_id
1 'polypeptide(L)'
;MVALLMLKHIRNLSDESVVERWAENGYYQYFSGEHVFTAKAPCEASELVHFRNRIGAEGVELILKESIRINGKGGKEDKASIDTTVQEKNITYPTDSKLHRKIIKKCIGIADKEELELRQRYPRTLKKLGIDQRFRNHPKNGANARKADKKVKR
;
A
#
# COMPACT_ATOMS: atom_id res chain seq x y z
N MET A 1 18.86 14.52 15.11
CA MET A 1 17.98 13.32 15.10
C MET A 1 16.76 13.46 14.20
N VAL A 2 15.92 14.50 14.33
CA VAL A 2 14.70 14.66 13.49
C VAL A 2 15.02 14.68 11.99
N ALA A 3 16.05 15.43 11.58
CA ALA A 3 16.49 15.47 10.18
C ALA A 3 16.89 14.09 9.63
N LEU A 4 17.55 13.26 10.43
CA LEU A 4 17.90 11.89 10.04
C LEU A 4 16.65 11.01 9.83
N LEU A 5 15.64 11.15 10.69
CA LEU A 5 14.36 10.45 10.49
C LEU A 5 13.65 10.91 9.21
N MET A 6 13.66 12.20 8.91
CA MET A 6 13.09 12.71 7.65
C MET A 6 13.85 12.20 6.43
N LEU A 7 15.19 12.26 6.45
CA LEU A 7 16.04 11.76 5.38
C LEU A 7 15.82 10.26 5.14
N LYS A 8 15.69 9.48 6.23
CA LYS A 8 15.33 8.05 6.16
C LYS A 8 14.05 7.82 5.37
N HIS A 9 12.98 8.54 5.72
CA HIS A 9 11.68 8.38 5.09
C HIS A 9 11.65 8.88 3.65
N ILE A 10 12.28 10.02 3.35
CA ILE A 10 12.33 10.59 2.00
C ILE A 10 13.09 9.68 1.04
N ARG A 11 14.14 9.01 1.52
CA ARG A 11 15.03 8.18 0.69
C ARG A 11 14.78 6.68 0.80
N ASN A 12 13.83 6.28 1.66
CA ASN A 12 13.50 4.89 1.96
C ASN A 12 14.74 4.04 2.32
N LEU A 13 15.48 4.49 3.33
CA LEU A 13 16.74 3.87 3.77
C LEU A 13 16.59 3.18 5.15
N SER A 14 17.53 2.31 5.50
CA SER A 14 17.64 1.76 6.87
C SER A 14 18.27 2.79 7.83
N ASP A 15 18.19 2.54 9.15
CA ASP A 15 18.79 3.45 10.13
C ASP A 15 20.32 3.52 9.97
N GLU A 16 20.96 2.38 9.75
CA GLU A 16 22.41 2.26 9.53
C GLU A 16 22.83 2.98 8.25
N SER A 17 22.13 2.73 7.14
CA SER A 17 22.44 3.35 5.85
C SER A 17 22.25 4.87 5.86
N VAL A 18 21.35 5.41 6.68
CA VAL A 18 21.17 6.86 6.79
C VAL A 18 22.33 7.49 7.54
N VAL A 19 22.78 6.88 8.63
CA VAL A 19 23.91 7.36 9.43
C VAL A 19 25.20 7.34 8.62
N GLU A 20 25.46 6.26 7.88
CA GLU A 20 26.62 6.14 7.00
C GLU A 20 26.60 7.19 5.89
N ARG A 21 25.49 7.27 5.12
CA ARG A 21 25.36 8.25 4.03
C ARG A 21 25.37 9.70 4.51
N TRP A 22 24.96 9.96 5.75
CA TRP A 22 25.06 11.30 6.32
C TRP A 22 26.52 11.74 6.47
N ALA A 23 27.41 10.84 6.90
CA ALA A 23 28.83 11.13 7.05
C ALA A 23 29.52 11.38 5.69
N GLU A 24 29.01 10.77 4.62
CA GLU A 24 29.55 10.89 3.26
C GLU A 24 28.97 12.07 2.45
N ASN A 25 27.77 12.54 2.79
CA ASN A 25 27.01 13.47 1.96
C ASN A 25 26.81 14.84 2.60
N GLY A 26 27.51 15.86 2.09
CA GLY A 26 27.39 17.24 2.55
C GLY A 26 25.97 17.84 2.45
N TYR A 27 25.14 17.39 1.51
CA TYR A 27 23.74 17.83 1.43
C TYR A 27 22.89 17.31 2.59
N TYR A 28 23.20 16.10 3.09
CA TYR A 28 22.50 15.52 4.24
C TYR A 28 22.91 16.24 5.53
N GLN A 29 24.18 16.63 5.63
CA GLN A 29 24.69 17.43 6.75
C GLN A 29 24.06 18.82 6.75
N TYR A 30 24.05 19.50 5.60
CA TYR A 30 23.41 20.79 5.44
C TYR A 30 21.91 20.75 5.76
N PHE A 31 21.20 19.73 5.29
CA PHE A 31 19.78 19.53 5.62
C PHE A 31 19.55 19.31 7.13
N SER A 32 20.49 18.66 7.82
CA SER A 32 20.46 18.51 9.27
C SER A 32 20.82 19.78 10.05
N GLY A 33 21.23 20.85 9.35
CA GLY A 33 21.61 22.13 9.96
C GLY A 33 23.11 22.31 10.16
N GLU A 34 23.95 21.42 9.64
CA GLU A 34 25.41 21.57 9.73
C GLU A 34 25.93 22.58 8.70
N HIS A 35 26.83 23.45 9.14
CA HIS A 35 27.47 24.45 8.28
C HIS A 35 28.85 24.01 7.77
N VAL A 36 29.46 23.02 8.42
CA VAL A 36 30.80 22.51 8.10
C VAL A 36 30.73 21.02 7.87
N PHE A 37 31.36 20.55 6.79
CA PHE A 37 31.38 19.13 6.47
C PHE A 37 32.21 18.35 7.49
N THR A 38 31.60 17.29 8.04
CA THR A 38 32.20 16.40 9.02
C THR A 38 32.10 14.96 8.53
N ALA A 39 33.25 14.30 8.30
CA ALA A 39 33.31 12.91 7.84
C ALA A 39 33.14 11.89 8.99
N LYS A 40 32.29 12.19 9.97
CA LYS A 40 32.03 11.35 11.14
C LYS A 40 30.54 11.03 11.22
N ALA A 41 30.21 9.83 11.67
CA ALA A 41 28.84 9.47 11.97
C ALA A 41 28.23 10.45 13.01
N PRO A 42 27.00 10.94 12.79
CA PRO A 42 26.35 11.90 13.67
C PRO A 42 25.91 11.27 15.00
N CYS A 43 25.56 9.99 14.98
CA CYS A 43 25.10 9.20 16.12
C CYS A 43 25.28 7.70 15.82
N GLU A 44 25.09 6.86 16.83
CA GLU A 44 24.95 5.41 16.61
C GLU A 44 23.55 5.08 16.06
N ALA A 45 23.43 4.03 15.23
CA ALA A 45 22.20 3.75 14.50
C ALA A 45 21.03 3.33 15.42
N SER A 46 21.31 2.61 16.50
CA SER A 46 20.32 2.21 17.50
C SER A 46 19.73 3.41 18.25
N GLU A 47 20.46 4.53 18.36
CA GLU A 47 19.92 5.78 18.91
C GLU A 47 18.69 6.29 18.13
N LEU A 48 18.58 6.03 16.82
CA LEU A 48 17.38 6.39 16.05
C LEU A 48 16.16 5.58 16.48
N VAL A 49 16.34 4.31 16.84
CA VAL A 49 15.27 3.46 17.40
C VAL A 49 14.82 4.01 18.75
N HIS A 50 15.79 4.29 19.64
CA HIS A 50 15.50 4.85 20.96
C HIS A 50 14.83 6.22 20.86
N PHE A 51 15.27 7.06 19.93
CA PHE A 51 14.67 8.36 19.68
C PHE A 51 13.22 8.24 19.22
N ARG A 52 12.92 7.35 18.26
CA ARG A 52 11.53 7.08 17.83
C ARG A 52 10.65 6.61 18.98
N ASN A 53 11.14 5.69 19.80
CA ASN A 53 10.39 5.19 20.95
C ASN A 53 10.16 6.29 22.01
N ARG A 54 11.13 7.20 22.19
CA ARG A 54 11.01 8.33 23.12
C ARG A 54 9.99 9.38 22.67
N ILE A 55 9.98 9.73 21.38
CA ILE A 55 9.04 10.73 20.86
C ILE A 55 7.64 10.17 20.63
N GLY A 56 7.52 8.85 20.42
CA GLY A 56 6.25 8.16 20.20
C GLY A 56 5.49 8.67 18.97
N ALA A 57 4.20 8.31 18.90
CA ALA A 57 3.32 8.75 17.82
C ALA A 57 3.14 10.28 17.82
N GLU A 58 2.92 10.87 19.00
CA GLU A 58 2.69 12.31 19.18
C GLU A 58 3.85 13.15 18.63
N GLY A 59 5.10 12.75 18.91
CA GLY A 59 6.27 13.47 18.40
C GLY A 59 6.46 13.33 16.90
N VAL A 60 6.10 12.18 16.31
CA VAL A 60 6.13 12.01 14.85
C VAL A 60 5.04 12.84 14.18
N GLU A 61 3.85 12.94 14.79
CA GLU A 61 2.78 13.82 14.31
C GLU A 61 3.17 15.29 14.32
N LEU A 62 3.92 15.75 15.34
CA LEU A 62 4.45 17.11 15.37
C LEU A 62 5.41 17.38 14.20
N ILE A 63 6.30 16.43 13.88
CA ILE A 63 7.21 16.56 12.73
C ILE A 63 6.40 16.69 11.43
N LEU A 64 5.35 15.87 11.26
CA LEU A 64 4.49 15.92 10.09
C LEU A 64 3.67 17.22 10.01
N LYS A 65 3.14 17.69 11.14
CA LYS A 65 2.40 18.95 11.22
C LYS A 65 3.25 20.12 10.77
N GLU A 66 4.51 20.14 11.20
CA GLU A 66 5.49 21.15 10.80
C GLU A 66 5.85 21.08 9.31
N SER A 67 6.02 19.88 8.75
CA SER A 67 6.25 19.73 7.32
C SER A 67 5.06 20.22 6.48
N ILE A 68 3.82 19.92 6.92
CA ILE A 68 2.59 20.42 6.28
C ILE A 68 2.52 21.95 6.35
N ARG A 69 2.87 22.54 7.51
CA ARG A 69 2.87 23.99 7.71
C ARG A 69 3.83 24.69 6.75
N ILE A 70 5.05 24.15 6.58
CA ILE A 70 6.08 24.69 5.67
C ILE A 70 5.64 24.56 4.20
N ASN A 71 5.00 23.46 3.81
CA ASN A 71 4.49 23.26 2.46
C ASN A 71 3.28 24.14 2.10
N GLY A 72 2.74 24.92 3.05
CA GLY A 72 1.75 25.98 2.80
C GLY A 72 0.41 25.47 2.24
N LYS A 73 -0.27 26.31 1.46
CA LYS A 73 -1.63 26.05 0.90
C LYS A 73 -1.66 25.02 -0.24
N GLY A 74 -0.55 24.38 -0.59
CA GLY A 74 -0.51 23.31 -1.61
C GLY A 74 -1.30 22.05 -1.22
N GLY A 75 -1.76 21.95 0.03
CA GLY A 75 -2.64 20.87 0.51
C GLY A 75 -4.14 21.22 0.56
N LYS A 76 -4.56 22.42 0.09
CA LYS A 76 -5.99 22.78 -0.03
C LYS A 76 -6.62 22.28 -1.33
N GLU A 77 -6.16 21.13 -1.82
CA GLU A 77 -6.84 20.44 -2.90
C GLU A 77 -7.84 19.47 -2.28
N ASP A 78 -9.14 19.68 -2.50
CA ASP A 78 -10.22 18.78 -2.05
C ASP A 78 -10.08 17.35 -2.64
N LYS A 79 -9.15 17.15 -3.56
CA LYS A 79 -8.87 15.87 -4.21
C LYS A 79 -7.42 15.47 -4.00
N ALA A 80 -7.19 14.65 -2.98
CA ALA A 80 -5.95 13.89 -2.87
C ALA A 80 -5.93 12.80 -3.96
N SER A 81 -5.26 13.06 -5.09
CA SER A 81 -4.97 12.04 -6.10
C SER A 81 -3.83 11.14 -5.61
N ILE A 82 -4.14 10.29 -4.63
CA ILE A 82 -3.19 9.31 -4.12
C ILE A 82 -3.10 8.19 -5.16
N ASP A 83 -1.90 7.98 -5.71
CA ASP A 83 -1.60 6.78 -6.49
C ASP A 83 -1.62 5.58 -5.54
N THR A 84 -2.80 4.98 -5.42
CA THR A 84 -3.05 3.92 -4.45
C THR A 84 -2.54 2.54 -4.88
N THR A 85 -1.69 2.49 -5.90
CA THR A 85 -1.06 1.24 -6.36
C THR A 85 -0.02 0.70 -5.38
N VAL A 86 0.50 1.52 -4.46
CA VAL A 86 1.60 1.16 -3.54
C VAL A 86 1.16 0.99 -2.08
N GLN A 87 -0.04 1.41 -1.69
CA GLN A 87 -0.54 1.18 -0.33
C GLN A 87 -1.09 -0.24 -0.17
N GLU A 88 -0.67 -0.93 0.89
CA GLU A 88 -1.31 -2.16 1.35
C GLU A 88 -2.76 -1.86 1.71
N LYS A 89 -3.65 -2.16 0.78
CA LYS A 89 -5.09 -2.08 1.00
C LYS A 89 -5.58 -3.46 1.40
N ASN A 90 -6.55 -3.50 2.31
CA ASN A 90 -7.34 -4.71 2.56
C ASN A 90 -8.31 -4.98 1.38
N ILE A 91 -7.76 -5.02 0.17
CA ILE A 91 -8.43 -5.43 -1.05
C ILE A 91 -7.73 -6.69 -1.53
N THR A 92 -8.52 -7.71 -1.79
CA THR A 92 -8.00 -8.89 -2.45
C THR A 92 -7.57 -8.54 -3.88
N TYR A 93 -6.40 -9.03 -4.32
CA TYR A 93 -5.90 -8.82 -5.68
C TYR A 93 -7.00 -9.11 -6.73
N PRO A 94 -7.31 -8.15 -7.63
CA PRO A 94 -8.43 -8.26 -8.54
C PRO A 94 -8.08 -9.23 -9.68
N THR A 95 -8.39 -10.50 -9.51
CA THR A 95 -8.37 -11.45 -10.62
C THR A 95 -9.68 -11.38 -11.39
N ASP A 96 -9.65 -11.55 -12.72
CA ASP A 96 -10.85 -11.54 -13.58
C ASP A 96 -11.97 -12.41 -13.03
N SER A 97 -11.67 -13.64 -12.59
CA SER A 97 -12.65 -14.56 -12.02
C SER A 97 -13.33 -14.04 -10.74
N LYS A 98 -12.60 -13.28 -9.90
CA LYS A 98 -13.17 -12.63 -8.70
C LYS A 98 -14.02 -11.42 -9.09
N LEU A 99 -13.58 -10.63 -10.06
CA LEU A 99 -14.33 -9.49 -10.57
C LEU A 99 -15.66 -9.93 -11.20
N HIS A 100 -15.66 -10.96 -12.06
CA HIS A 100 -16.88 -11.49 -12.66
C HIS A 100 -17.88 -11.99 -11.61
N ARG A 101 -17.44 -12.71 -10.58
CA ARG A 101 -18.31 -13.13 -9.47
C ARG A 101 -18.92 -11.93 -8.73
N LYS A 102 -18.13 -10.88 -8.51
CA LYS A 102 -18.59 -9.65 -7.85
C LYS A 102 -19.67 -8.96 -8.68
N ILE A 103 -19.48 -8.88 -10.00
CA ILE A 103 -20.46 -8.33 -10.94
C ILE A 103 -21.76 -9.13 -10.87
N ILE A 104 -21.70 -10.47 -11.00
CA ILE A 104 -22.90 -11.31 -10.99
C ILE A 104 -23.67 -11.16 -9.67
N LYS A 105 -22.97 -11.16 -8.52
CA LYS A 105 -23.61 -10.96 -7.21
C LYS A 105 -24.31 -9.60 -7.11
N LYS A 106 -23.70 -8.53 -7.66
CA LYS A 106 -24.33 -7.21 -7.72
C LYS A 106 -25.55 -7.20 -8.62
N CYS A 107 -25.48 -7.77 -9.82
CA CYS A 107 -26.62 -7.83 -10.73
C CYS A 107 -27.81 -8.59 -10.13
N ILE A 108 -27.55 -9.71 -9.43
CA ILE A 108 -28.61 -10.44 -8.70
C ILE A 108 -29.22 -9.56 -7.62
N GLY A 109 -28.41 -8.86 -6.82
CA GLY A 109 -28.91 -7.96 -5.78
C GLY A 109 -29.73 -6.78 -6.33
N ILE A 110 -29.41 -6.28 -7.53
CA ILE A 110 -30.22 -5.26 -8.21
C ILE A 110 -31.55 -5.87 -8.68
N ALA A 111 -31.52 -7.03 -9.33
CA ALA A 111 -32.74 -7.71 -9.77
C ALA A 111 -33.70 -8.01 -8.60
N ASP A 112 -33.16 -8.41 -7.45
CA ASP A 112 -33.96 -8.65 -6.23
C ASP A 112 -34.57 -7.36 -5.68
N LYS A 113 -33.86 -6.23 -5.79
CA LYS A 113 -34.35 -4.92 -5.34
C LYS A 113 -35.46 -4.37 -6.24
N GLU A 114 -35.35 -4.61 -7.55
CA GLU A 114 -36.31 -4.18 -8.57
C GLU A 114 -37.43 -5.22 -8.81
N GLU A 115 -37.49 -6.29 -7.99
CA GLU A 115 -38.50 -7.36 -8.07
C GLU A 115 -38.59 -8.04 -9.46
N LEU A 116 -37.46 -8.14 -10.17
CA LEU A 116 -37.40 -8.74 -11.49
C LEU A 116 -37.23 -10.26 -11.42
N GLU A 117 -38.14 -10.99 -12.08
CA GLU A 117 -38.02 -12.45 -12.22
C GLU A 117 -36.88 -12.84 -13.17
N LEU A 118 -35.81 -13.37 -12.60
CA LEU A 118 -34.69 -13.91 -13.37
C LEU A 118 -34.96 -15.36 -13.79
N ARG A 119 -35.01 -15.61 -15.10
CA ARG A 119 -35.13 -16.97 -15.67
C ARG A 119 -34.12 -17.95 -15.08
N GLN A 120 -32.86 -17.52 -14.86
CA GLN A 120 -31.81 -18.32 -14.23
C GLN A 120 -30.87 -17.44 -13.38
N ARG A 121 -30.64 -17.83 -12.13
CA ARG A 121 -29.79 -17.09 -11.16
C ARG A 121 -28.38 -17.67 -10.98
N TYR A 122 -28.12 -18.87 -11.52
CA TYR A 122 -26.85 -19.63 -11.50
C TYR A 122 -26.05 -19.75 -10.17
N PRO A 123 -26.64 -19.67 -8.95
CA PRO A 123 -25.84 -19.68 -7.72
C PRO A 123 -25.07 -20.99 -7.53
N ARG A 124 -25.69 -22.12 -7.89
CA ARG A 124 -25.08 -23.47 -7.81
C ARG A 124 -23.94 -23.63 -8.82
N THR A 125 -24.14 -23.15 -10.05
CA THR A 125 -23.14 -23.21 -11.12
C THR A 125 -21.89 -22.43 -10.74
N LEU A 126 -22.06 -21.20 -10.23
CA LEU A 126 -20.93 -20.37 -9.79
C LEU A 126 -20.14 -20.99 -8.63
N LYS A 127 -20.83 -21.65 -7.69
CA LYS A 127 -20.19 -22.38 -6.59
C LYS A 127 -19.33 -23.54 -7.11
N LYS A 128 -19.86 -24.34 -8.04
CA LYS A 128 -19.13 -25.46 -8.66
C LYS A 128 -17.89 -24.98 -9.41
N LEU A 129 -18.03 -23.93 -10.23
CA LEU A 129 -16.91 -23.32 -10.94
C LEU A 129 -15.84 -22.74 -9.98
N GLY A 130 -16.25 -22.30 -8.78
CA GLY A 130 -15.31 -21.87 -7.73
C GLY A 130 -14.49 -22.99 -7.12
N ILE A 131 -15.03 -24.20 -7.07
CA ILE A 131 -14.30 -25.38 -6.63
C ILE A 131 -13.31 -25.81 -7.73
N ASP A 132 -13.75 -25.83 -8.98
CA ASP A 132 -12.93 -26.24 -10.14
C ASP A 132 -11.73 -25.28 -10.39
N GLN A 133 -11.85 -24.02 -9.97
CA GLN A 133 -10.76 -23.04 -10.03
C GLN A 133 -9.69 -23.20 -8.94
N ARG A 134 -9.93 -24.02 -7.91
CA ARG A 134 -8.96 -24.24 -6.84
C ARG A 134 -7.73 -24.96 -7.37
N PHE A 135 -6.61 -24.75 -6.69
CA PHE A 135 -5.33 -25.40 -7.01
C PHE A 135 -4.91 -25.21 -8.47
N ARG A 136 -5.16 -24.04 -9.06
CA ARG A 136 -4.85 -23.74 -10.47
C ARG A 136 -3.37 -23.92 -10.84
N ASN A 137 -2.48 -23.84 -9.85
CA ASN A 137 -1.03 -24.01 -10.02
C ASN A 137 -0.63 -25.49 -10.04
N HIS A 138 -1.52 -26.41 -9.68
CA HIS A 138 -1.25 -27.85 -9.73
C HIS A 138 -1.30 -28.33 -11.20
N PRO A 139 -0.32 -29.14 -11.67
CA PRO A 139 -0.21 -29.52 -13.08
C PRO A 139 -1.48 -30.15 -13.67
N LYS A 140 -2.19 -30.97 -12.88
CA LYS A 140 -3.44 -31.63 -13.31
C LYS A 140 -4.67 -30.70 -13.36
N ASN A 141 -4.65 -29.58 -12.62
CA ASN A 141 -5.85 -28.76 -12.41
C ASN A 141 -5.83 -27.45 -13.22
N GLY A 142 -4.68 -27.03 -13.75
CA GLY A 142 -4.55 -25.78 -14.50
C GLY A 142 -5.49 -25.70 -15.72
N ALA A 143 -5.65 -26.79 -16.47
CA ALA A 143 -6.56 -26.84 -17.62
C ALA A 143 -8.04 -26.72 -17.20
N ASN A 144 -8.43 -27.37 -16.10
CA ASN A 144 -9.78 -27.32 -15.57
C ASN A 144 -10.12 -25.94 -15.02
N ALA A 145 -9.19 -25.31 -14.29
CA ALA A 145 -9.34 -23.94 -13.80
C ALA A 145 -9.55 -22.94 -14.95
N ARG A 146 -8.75 -23.02 -16.02
CA ARG A 146 -8.91 -22.16 -17.22
C ARG A 146 -10.27 -22.36 -17.91
N LYS A 147 -10.77 -23.60 -17.99
CA LYS A 147 -12.12 -23.89 -18.53
C LYS A 147 -13.20 -23.29 -17.63
N ALA A 148 -13.04 -23.38 -16.31
CA ALA A 148 -13.96 -22.79 -15.36
C ALA A 148 -13.98 -21.25 -15.45
N ASP A 149 -12.83 -20.60 -15.59
CA ASP A 149 -12.74 -19.15 -15.81
C ASP A 149 -13.51 -18.70 -17.04
N LYS A 150 -13.35 -19.40 -18.18
CA LYS A 150 -14.10 -19.12 -19.40
C LYS A 150 -15.61 -19.29 -19.21
N LYS A 151 -16.05 -20.22 -18.37
CA LYS A 151 -17.47 -20.44 -18.04
C LYS A 151 -18.04 -19.41 -17.07
N VAL A 152 -17.22 -18.78 -16.22
CA VAL A 152 -17.67 -17.69 -15.33
C VAL A 152 -17.84 -16.38 -16.10
N LYS A 153 -17.05 -16.20 -17.18
CA LYS A 153 -17.16 -15.02 -18.07
C LYS A 153 -18.38 -15.08 -19.01
N ARG A 154 -18.82 -16.28 -19.39
CA ARG A 154 -19.99 -16.52 -20.24
C ARG A 154 -21.27 -16.52 -19.43
#